data_AF-A0A938KFF8-F1
#
_entry.id   AF-A0A938KFF8-F1
#
_cell.length_a   1.000
_cell.length_b   1.000
_cell.length_c   1.000
_cell.angle_alpha   90.00
_cell.angle_beta   90.00
_cell.angle_gamma   90.00
#
_symmetry.space_group_name_H-M   'P 1'
#
loop_
_entity.id
_entity.type
_entity.pdbx_description
1 polymer ?
#
loop_
_entity_poly.entity_id
_entity_poly.type
_entity_poly.pdbx_seq_one_letter_code
_entity_poly.pdbx_strand_id
1 'polypeptide(L)'
;MPRALKLFALFTVGAFLLGSVGYLALHAVMPRGHVFGGLYRMFLYHESHPFQYIAVVALTYGVIATACALRWSCLAGWRRSAAIIGIIVATVLVASVPGGVLWKIHDMQAGYFTKGAQFWSDLLWGASTGLQAGWLVIALSLPYNIIGLILGYVVTHFGFRISRPVA
;
A
#
# COMPACT_ATOMS: atom_id res chain seq x y z
N MET A 1 1.38 16.61 20.20
CA MET A 1 1.58 15.39 19.38
C MET A 1 3.01 15.37 18.83
N PRO A 2 3.80 14.30 19.08
CA PRO A 2 5.17 14.17 18.57
C PRO A 2 5.24 14.35 17.05
N ARG A 3 6.32 14.93 16.54
CA ARG A 3 6.52 15.17 15.10
C ARG A 3 6.39 13.90 14.26
N ALA A 4 6.94 12.79 14.75
CA ALA A 4 6.83 11.48 14.12
C ALA A 4 5.37 11.05 13.95
N LEU A 5 4.55 11.22 15.00
CA LEU A 5 3.13 10.87 14.97
C LEU A 5 2.33 11.75 13.99
N LYS A 6 2.69 13.04 13.85
CA LYS A 6 2.06 13.94 12.86
C LYS A 6 2.37 13.51 11.43
N LEU A 7 3.64 13.17 11.14
CA LEU A 7 4.07 12.69 9.83
C LEU A 7 3.44 11.32 9.51
N PHE A 8 3.41 10.42 10.48
CA PHE A 8 2.77 9.12 10.33
C PHE A 8 1.28 9.26 10.02
N ALA A 9 0.56 10.08 10.79
CA ALA A 9 -0.86 10.34 10.53
C ALA A 9 -1.07 10.98 9.15
N LEU A 10 -0.25 11.97 8.77
CA LEU A 10 -0.32 12.62 7.45
C LEU A 10 -0.15 11.61 6.32
N PHE A 11 0.89 10.78 6.38
CA PHE A 11 1.19 9.82 5.31
C PHE A 11 0.19 8.68 5.27
N THR A 12 -0.15 8.09 6.41
CA THR A 12 -1.10 6.97 6.48
C THR A 12 -2.51 7.40 6.09
N VAL A 13 -3.06 8.43 6.74
CA VAL A 13 -4.44 8.89 6.47
C VAL A 13 -4.52 9.49 5.09
N GLY A 14 -3.53 10.28 4.68
CA GLY A 14 -3.46 10.85 3.33
C GLY A 14 -3.44 9.77 2.25
N ALA A 15 -2.56 8.77 2.37
CA ALA A 15 -2.50 7.67 1.40
C ALA A 15 -3.78 6.83 1.40
N PHE A 16 -4.37 6.55 2.56
CA PHE A 16 -5.62 5.81 2.66
C PHE A 16 -6.79 6.55 2.00
N LEU A 17 -6.96 7.85 2.29
CA LEU A 17 -8.03 8.66 1.71
C LEU A 17 -7.86 8.79 0.20
N LEU A 18 -6.66 9.13 -0.27
CA LEU A 18 -6.39 9.29 -1.70
C LEU A 18 -6.55 7.97 -2.45
N GLY A 19 -6.08 6.87 -1.86
CA GLY A 19 -6.28 5.53 -2.40
C GLY A 19 -7.76 5.15 -2.46
N SER A 20 -8.51 5.37 -1.38
CA SER A 20 -9.94 5.06 -1.33
C SER A 20 -10.76 5.88 -2.34
N VAL A 21 -10.48 7.18 -2.45
CA VAL A 21 -11.12 8.07 -3.44
C VAL A 21 -10.75 7.64 -4.86
N GLY A 22 -9.47 7.37 -5.13
CA GLY A 22 -9.02 6.89 -6.44
C GLY A 22 -9.68 5.56 -6.81
N TYR A 23 -9.81 4.64 -5.86
CA TYR A 23 -10.49 3.37 -6.05
C TYR A 23 -11.97 3.58 -6.39
N LEU A 24 -12.70 4.39 -5.60
CA LEU A 24 -14.12 4.66 -5.84
C LEU A 24 -14.36 5.35 -7.19
N ALA A 25 -13.52 6.32 -7.55
CA ALA A 25 -13.61 7.01 -8.84
C ALA A 25 -13.40 6.04 -10.02
N LEU A 26 -12.39 5.17 -9.93
CA LEU A 26 -12.15 4.15 -10.96
C LEU A 26 -13.25 3.09 -10.99
N HIS A 27 -13.73 2.64 -9.83
CA HIS A 27 -14.81 1.67 -9.75
C HIS A 27 -16.10 2.21 -10.39
N ALA A 28 -16.38 3.52 -10.28
CA ALA A 28 -17.56 4.12 -10.90
C ALA A 28 -17.54 4.08 -12.43
N VAL A 29 -16.37 4.01 -13.07
CA VAL A 29 -16.20 4.10 -14.53
C VAL A 29 -15.68 2.82 -15.18
N MET A 30 -15.04 1.93 -14.42
CA MET A 30 -14.46 0.69 -14.93
C MET A 30 -15.43 -0.49 -14.75
N PRO A 31 -15.37 -1.51 -15.64
CA PRO A 31 -16.09 -2.77 -15.42
C PRO A 31 -15.69 -3.42 -14.08
N ARG A 32 -16.64 -4.11 -13.45
CA ARG A 32 -16.41 -4.79 -12.16
C ARG A 32 -15.14 -5.66 -12.25
N GLY A 33 -14.30 -5.54 -11.23
CA GLY A 33 -13.07 -6.30 -11.09
C GLY A 33 -11.89 -5.93 -11.97
N HIS A 34 -11.88 -4.72 -12.51
CA HIS A 34 -10.76 -4.24 -13.33
C HIS A 34 -9.90 -3.19 -12.64
N VAL A 35 -10.29 -2.70 -11.46
CA VAL A 35 -9.52 -1.68 -10.71
C VAL A 35 -8.26 -2.27 -10.07
N PHE A 36 -8.37 -3.49 -9.53
CA PHE A 36 -7.25 -4.24 -8.97
C PHE A 36 -7.09 -5.55 -9.73
N GLY A 37 -5.87 -5.85 -10.18
CA GLY A 37 -5.56 -7.16 -10.78
C GLY A 37 -6.41 -7.55 -12.00
N GLY A 38 -6.91 -6.56 -12.78
CA GLY A 38 -7.81 -6.82 -13.93
C GLY A 38 -7.25 -7.79 -14.98
N LEU A 39 -5.93 -7.95 -15.06
CA LEU A 39 -5.27 -8.96 -15.90
C LEU A 39 -5.33 -10.38 -15.33
N TYR A 40 -5.41 -10.54 -14.02
CA TYR A 40 -5.36 -11.83 -13.34
C TYR A 40 -6.73 -12.37 -12.94
N ARG A 41 -7.82 -11.62 -13.17
CA ARG A 41 -9.18 -11.97 -12.70
C ARG A 41 -9.12 -12.48 -11.26
N MET A 42 -8.48 -11.67 -10.41
CA MET A 42 -8.26 -11.98 -9.00
C MET A 42 -9.57 -12.54 -8.41
N PHE A 43 -9.51 -13.63 -7.63
CA PHE A 43 -10.70 -14.32 -7.14
C PHE A 43 -11.71 -13.30 -6.61
N LEU A 44 -12.85 -13.17 -7.30
CA LEU A 44 -13.80 -12.03 -7.25
C LEU A 44 -14.23 -11.59 -5.85
N TYR A 45 -14.04 -12.42 -4.82
CA TYR A 45 -14.40 -12.08 -3.45
C TYR A 45 -13.36 -11.21 -2.74
N HIS A 46 -12.08 -11.21 -3.12
CA HIS A 46 -11.09 -10.28 -2.53
C HIS A 46 -11.35 -8.83 -2.93
N GLU A 47 -12.04 -8.62 -4.05
CA GLU A 47 -12.55 -7.31 -4.46
C GLU A 47 -13.64 -6.76 -3.55
N SER A 48 -14.25 -7.59 -2.71
CA SER A 48 -15.23 -7.14 -1.71
C SER A 48 -14.58 -6.51 -0.48
N HIS A 49 -13.24 -6.58 -0.37
CA HIS A 49 -12.48 -6.01 0.74
C HIS A 49 -11.40 -4.99 0.31
N PRO A 50 -11.67 -4.09 -0.66
CA PRO A 50 -10.63 -3.26 -1.29
C PRO A 50 -9.96 -2.32 -0.29
N PHE A 51 -10.76 -1.74 0.63
CA PHE A 51 -10.28 -0.79 1.61
C PHE A 51 -9.31 -1.41 2.64
N GLN A 52 -9.42 -2.71 2.90
CA GLN A 52 -8.50 -3.37 3.82
C GLN A 52 -7.10 -3.50 3.20
N TYR A 53 -7.03 -3.85 1.91
CA TYR A 53 -5.77 -3.85 1.17
C TYR A 53 -5.18 -2.45 1.00
N ILE A 54 -6.02 -1.44 0.72
CA ILE A 54 -5.60 -0.03 0.67
C ILE A 54 -5.04 0.39 2.02
N ALA A 55 -5.67 0.00 3.14
CA ALA A 55 -5.19 0.31 4.48
C ALA A 55 -3.82 -0.33 4.78
N VAL A 56 -3.61 -1.59 4.37
CA VAL A 56 -2.30 -2.26 4.49
C VAL A 56 -1.21 -1.46 3.78
N VAL A 57 -1.43 -1.10 2.51
CA VAL A 57 -0.46 -0.32 1.72
C VAL A 57 -0.24 1.06 2.35
N ALA A 58 -1.31 1.73 2.79
CA ALA A 58 -1.24 3.05 3.41
C ALA A 58 -0.47 3.04 4.74
N LEU A 59 -0.67 2.02 5.57
CA LEU A 59 0.07 1.85 6.83
C LEU A 59 1.56 1.60 6.58
N THR A 60 1.88 0.68 5.67
CA THR A 60 3.28 0.41 5.28
C THR A 60 3.95 1.66 4.73
N TYR A 61 3.29 2.37 3.83
CA TYR A 61 3.77 3.64 3.28
C TYR A 61 3.98 4.67 4.39
N GLY A 62 3.01 4.82 5.30
CA GLY A 62 3.10 5.75 6.41
C GLY A 62 4.33 5.53 7.30
N VAL A 63 4.64 4.26 7.63
CA VAL A 63 5.83 3.90 8.40
C VAL A 63 7.11 4.27 7.64
N ILE A 64 7.26 3.81 6.39
CA ILE A 64 8.47 4.00 5.59
C ILE A 64 8.69 5.48 5.28
N ALA A 65 7.66 6.19 4.82
CA ALA A 65 7.72 7.61 4.49
C ALA A 65 8.03 8.45 5.73
N THR A 66 7.48 8.11 6.90
CA THR A 66 7.79 8.80 8.16
C THR A 66 9.26 8.62 8.54
N ALA A 67 9.77 7.39 8.52
CA ALA A 67 11.17 7.11 8.82
C ALA A 67 12.11 7.88 7.87
N CYS A 68 11.80 7.87 6.58
CA CYS A 68 12.57 8.60 5.56
C CYS A 68 12.48 10.12 5.75
N ALA A 69 11.30 10.67 6.03
CA ALA A 69 11.13 12.11 6.26
C ALA A 69 11.87 12.57 7.51
N LEU A 70 11.89 11.78 8.59
CA LEU A 70 12.65 12.11 9.79
C LEU A 70 14.16 12.09 9.55
N ARG A 71 14.66 11.15 8.73
CA ARG A 71 16.10 10.98 8.50
C ARG A 71 16.66 11.86 7.38
N TRP A 72 15.86 12.15 6.36
CA TRP A 72 16.32 12.69 5.07
C TRP A 72 15.48 13.88 4.55
N SER A 73 14.80 14.62 5.43
CA SER A 73 13.99 15.81 5.06
C SER A 73 14.74 16.88 4.28
N CYS A 74 16.05 16.98 4.47
CA CYS A 74 16.93 17.95 3.82
C CYS A 74 17.23 17.61 2.36
N LEU A 75 16.89 16.41 1.86
CA LEU A 75 17.09 16.07 0.46
C LEU A 75 16.31 17.03 -0.46
N ALA A 76 16.94 17.38 -1.57
CA ALA A 76 16.41 18.29 -2.59
C ALA A 76 16.75 17.77 -4.01
N GLY A 77 16.07 18.34 -5.01
CA GLY A 77 16.27 17.98 -6.42
C GLY A 77 16.10 16.48 -6.68
N TRP A 78 16.99 15.92 -7.52
CA TRP A 78 16.93 14.51 -7.93
C TRP A 78 17.05 13.53 -6.77
N ARG A 79 17.80 13.86 -5.71
CA ARG A 79 17.97 12.97 -4.54
C ARG A 79 16.65 12.78 -3.79
N ARG A 80 15.83 13.83 -3.73
CA ARG A 80 14.48 13.75 -3.17
C ARG A 80 13.60 12.84 -4.03
N SER A 81 13.61 13.03 -5.35
CA SER A 81 12.83 12.18 -6.26
C SER A 81 13.26 10.71 -6.15
N ALA A 82 14.56 10.43 -6.11
CA ALA A 82 15.08 9.08 -5.89
C ALA A 82 14.62 8.47 -4.56
N ALA A 83 14.63 9.26 -3.48
CA ALA A 83 14.12 8.82 -2.18
C ALA A 83 12.62 8.50 -2.22
N ILE A 84 11.81 9.33 -2.90
CA ILE A 84 10.36 9.08 -3.06
C ILE A 84 10.12 7.79 -3.84
N ILE A 85 10.83 7.58 -4.95
CA ILE A 85 10.74 6.34 -5.74
C ILE A 85 11.14 5.14 -4.87
N GLY A 86 12.22 5.25 -4.10
CA GLY A 86 12.65 4.22 -3.15
C GLY A 86 11.59 3.89 -2.10
N ILE A 87 10.93 4.91 -1.53
CA ILE A 87 9.82 4.74 -0.57
C ILE A 87 8.68 3.94 -1.22
N ILE A 88 8.31 4.26 -2.46
CA ILE A 88 7.23 3.58 -3.18
C ILE A 88 7.59 2.10 -3.42
N VAL A 89 8.78 1.83 -3.97
CA VAL A 89 9.23 0.45 -4.21
C VAL A 89 9.29 -0.34 -2.92
N ALA A 90 9.87 0.23 -1.86
CA ALA A 90 9.92 -0.40 -0.55
C ALA A 90 8.52 -0.66 0.02
N THR A 91 7.59 0.28 -0.18
CA THR A 91 6.19 0.11 0.24
C THR A 91 5.56 -1.09 -0.45
N VAL A 92 5.69 -1.21 -1.78
CA VAL A 92 5.12 -2.33 -2.53
C VAL A 92 5.67 -3.66 -2.02
N LEU A 93 6.99 -3.78 -1.87
CA LEU A 93 7.64 -5.01 -1.40
C LEU A 93 7.21 -5.37 0.03
N VAL A 94 7.24 -4.40 0.95
CA VAL A 94 6.91 -4.64 2.35
C VAL A 94 5.41 -4.89 2.54
N ALA A 95 4.54 -4.18 1.84
CA ALA A 95 3.09 -4.34 1.93
C ALA A 95 2.60 -5.66 1.32
N SER A 96 3.36 -6.24 0.39
CA SER A 96 3.02 -7.52 -0.23
C SER A 96 2.95 -8.68 0.79
N VAL A 97 3.75 -8.62 1.85
CA VAL A 97 3.74 -9.64 2.93
C VAL A 97 2.44 -9.62 3.74
N PRO A 98 2.07 -8.54 4.46
CA PRO A 98 0.80 -8.46 5.17
C PRO A 98 -0.40 -8.51 4.22
N GLY A 99 -0.25 -8.06 2.96
CA GLY A 99 -1.26 -8.24 1.92
C GLY A 99 -1.53 -9.72 1.61
N GLY A 100 -0.48 -10.54 1.50
CA GLY A 100 -0.60 -11.99 1.30
C GLY A 100 -1.16 -12.73 2.52
N VAL A 101 -0.86 -12.27 3.74
CA VAL A 101 -1.50 -12.77 4.97
C VAL A 101 -2.99 -12.45 4.96
N LEU A 102 -3.34 -11.19 4.68
CA LEU A 102 -4.74 -10.73 4.60
C LEU A 102 -5.51 -11.49 3.51
N TRP A 103 -4.85 -11.76 2.39
CA TRP A 103 -5.36 -12.62 1.33
C TRP A 103 -5.76 -13.99 1.84
N LYS A 104 -4.91 -14.65 2.62
CA LYS A 104 -5.23 -15.94 3.23
C LYS A 104 -6.34 -15.88 4.29
N ILE A 105 -6.41 -14.81 5.06
CA ILE A 105 -7.51 -14.60 6.00
C ILE A 105 -8.85 -14.55 5.25
N HIS A 106 -8.90 -13.85 4.12
CA HIS A 106 -10.09 -13.80 3.27
C HIS A 106 -10.40 -15.15 2.61
N ASP A 107 -9.39 -15.92 2.18
CA ASP A 107 -9.59 -17.29 1.68
C ASP A 107 -10.31 -18.15 2.75
N MET A 108 -9.83 -18.08 3.98
CA MET A 108 -10.43 -18.81 5.10
C MET A 108 -11.87 -18.36 5.35
N GLN A 109 -12.14 -17.05 5.36
CA GLN A 109 -13.50 -16.52 5.51
C GLN A 109 -14.46 -16.95 4.39
N ALA A 110 -13.95 -17.16 3.18
CA ALA A 110 -14.71 -17.66 2.03
C ALA A 110 -14.95 -19.19 2.07
N GLY A 111 -14.48 -19.89 3.11
CA GLY A 111 -14.71 -21.32 3.30
C GLY A 111 -13.53 -22.23 2.91
N TYR A 112 -12.42 -21.67 2.42
CA TYR A 112 -11.18 -22.41 2.14
C TYR A 112 -10.38 -22.66 3.43
N PHE A 113 -11.03 -23.23 4.44
CA PHE A 113 -10.46 -23.44 5.77
C PHE A 113 -9.47 -24.60 5.81
N THR A 114 -8.30 -24.35 6.38
CA THR A 114 -7.49 -25.35 7.10
C THR A 114 -7.77 -25.21 8.59
N LYS A 115 -8.16 -26.31 9.27
CA LYS A 115 -8.44 -26.30 10.72
C LYS A 115 -7.18 -26.70 11.51
N GLY A 116 -7.02 -26.15 12.72
CA GLY A 116 -6.01 -26.59 13.68
C GLY A 116 -4.60 -26.06 13.39
N ALA A 117 -3.57 -26.90 13.61
CA ALA A 117 -2.15 -26.53 13.51
C ALA A 117 -1.71 -25.94 12.15
N GLN A 118 -2.53 -26.10 11.11
CA GLN A 118 -2.27 -25.61 9.75
C GLN A 118 -2.56 -24.12 9.56
N PHE A 119 -3.31 -23.47 10.48
CA PHE A 119 -3.64 -22.04 10.37
C PHE A 119 -2.39 -21.16 10.23
N TRP A 120 -1.42 -21.32 11.12
CA TRP A 120 -0.17 -20.54 11.09
C TRP A 120 0.68 -20.86 9.87
N SER A 121 0.71 -22.13 9.45
CA SER A 121 1.39 -22.56 8.23
C SER A 121 0.82 -21.85 7.00
N ASP A 122 -0.51 -21.74 6.92
CA ASP A 122 -1.18 -21.10 5.79
C ASP A 122 -0.98 -19.59 5.77
N LEU A 123 -0.98 -18.92 6.94
CA LEU A 123 -0.65 -17.51 7.01
C LEU A 123 0.80 -17.24 6.57
N LEU A 124 1.74 -18.08 7.00
CA LEU A 124 3.14 -17.98 6.56
C LEU A 124 3.29 -18.27 5.06
N TRP A 125 2.51 -19.21 4.52
CA TRP A 125 2.44 -19.45 3.09
C TRP A 125 1.88 -18.23 2.35
N GLY A 126 0.84 -17.59 2.89
CA GLY A 126 0.27 -16.34 2.35
C GLY A 126 1.29 -15.22 2.35
N ALA A 127 2.03 -15.03 3.45
CA ALA A 127 3.14 -14.09 3.55
C ALA A 127 4.23 -14.34 2.49
N SER A 128 4.65 -15.60 2.34
CA SER A 128 5.68 -16.00 1.37
C SER A 128 5.22 -15.77 -0.07
N THR A 129 4.00 -16.19 -0.40
CA THR A 129 3.40 -16.01 -1.72
C THR A 129 3.19 -14.53 -2.05
N GLY A 130 2.80 -13.75 -1.04
CA GLY A 130 2.75 -12.29 -1.13
C GLY A 130 4.09 -11.70 -1.55
N LEU A 131 5.20 -12.10 -0.92
CA LEU A 131 6.53 -11.63 -1.33
C LEU A 131 6.93 -12.08 -2.74
N GLN A 132 6.57 -13.30 -3.14
CA GLN A 132 6.93 -13.85 -4.45
C GLN A 132 6.15 -13.23 -5.60
N ALA A 133 4.84 -13.04 -5.44
CA ALA A 133 3.93 -12.66 -6.52
C ALA A 133 3.02 -11.45 -6.21
N GLY A 134 2.84 -11.09 -4.93
CA GLY A 134 1.96 -10.00 -4.51
C GLY A 134 2.41 -8.64 -5.04
N TRP A 135 3.72 -8.40 -5.16
CA TRP A 135 4.25 -7.16 -5.74
C TRP A 135 3.82 -6.98 -7.20
N LEU A 136 3.67 -8.07 -7.96
CA LEU A 136 3.25 -8.04 -9.35
C LEU A 136 1.76 -7.68 -9.44
N VAL A 137 0.93 -8.25 -8.56
CA VAL A 137 -0.50 -7.89 -8.47
C VAL A 137 -0.66 -6.41 -8.15
N ILE A 138 0.12 -5.90 -7.19
CA ILE A 138 0.14 -4.47 -6.88
C ILE A 138 0.55 -3.71 -8.13
N ALA A 139 1.70 -4.00 -8.76
CA ALA A 139 2.23 -3.29 -9.92
C ALA A 139 1.28 -3.26 -11.14
N LEU A 140 0.52 -4.33 -11.37
CA LEU A 140 -0.40 -4.46 -12.49
C LEU A 140 -1.78 -3.84 -12.26
N SER A 141 -2.02 -3.22 -11.10
CA SER A 141 -3.25 -2.49 -10.80
C SER A 141 -3.27 -1.13 -11.53
N LEU A 142 -3.32 -1.17 -12.86
CA LEU A 142 -3.49 -0.01 -13.73
C LEU A 142 -4.98 0.17 -14.05
N PRO A 143 -5.53 1.41 -14.00
CA PRO A 143 -4.85 2.70 -13.89
C PRO A 143 -4.59 3.19 -12.45
N TYR A 144 -5.04 2.46 -11.43
CA TYR A 144 -4.97 2.88 -10.01
C TYR A 144 -3.56 3.31 -9.58
N ASN A 145 -2.53 2.55 -9.95
CA ASN A 145 -1.15 2.90 -9.61
C ASN A 145 -0.64 4.19 -10.20
N ILE A 146 -1.09 4.59 -11.40
CA ILE A 146 -0.66 5.85 -12.02
C ILE A 146 -1.11 7.01 -11.14
N ILE A 147 -2.37 6.97 -10.71
CA ILE A 147 -2.94 7.97 -9.78
C ILE A 147 -2.18 7.92 -8.45
N GLY A 148 -1.99 6.71 -7.90
CA GLY A 148 -1.26 6.51 -6.65
C GLY A 148 0.17 7.05 -6.68
N LEU A 149 0.91 6.88 -7.78
CA LEU A 149 2.27 7.38 -7.96
C LEU A 149 2.32 8.91 -7.97
N ILE A 150 1.44 9.55 -8.75
CA ILE A 150 1.37 11.02 -8.83
C ILE A 150 1.03 11.62 -7.47
N LEU A 151 -0.02 11.10 -6.84
CA LEU A 151 -0.49 11.59 -5.54
C LEU A 151 0.52 11.30 -4.43
N GLY A 152 1.09 10.09 -4.42
CA GLY A 152 2.14 9.68 -3.49
C GLY A 152 3.37 10.58 -3.59
N TYR A 153 3.78 10.96 -4.81
CA TYR A 153 4.85 11.91 -5.01
C TYR A 153 4.55 13.27 -4.39
N VAL A 154 3.37 13.85 -4.69
CA VAL A 154 2.96 15.16 -4.18
C VAL A 154 2.91 15.16 -2.65
N VAL A 155 2.27 14.14 -2.04
CA VAL A 155 2.15 14.02 -0.59
C VAL A 155 3.51 13.81 0.07
N THR A 156 4.36 12.93 -0.46
CA THR A 156 5.71 12.72 0.11
C THR A 156 6.53 14.00 0.05
N HIS A 157 6.49 14.69 -1.10
CA HIS A 157 7.21 15.93 -1.28
C HIS A 157 6.77 17.01 -0.29
N PHE A 158 5.46 17.14 -0.07
CA PHE A 158 4.90 18.06 0.92
C PHE A 158 5.31 17.69 2.35
N GLY A 159 5.21 16.40 2.72
CA GLY A 159 5.63 15.91 4.02
C GLY A 159 7.13 16.16 4.29
N PHE A 160 7.98 15.98 3.28
CA PHE A 160 9.41 16.29 3.38
C PHE A 160 9.65 17.78 3.68
N ARG A 161 8.87 18.69 3.09
CA ARG A 161 8.96 20.13 3.39
C ARG A 161 8.58 20.44 4.83
N ILE A 162 7.49 19.87 5.35
CA ILE A 162 7.04 20.07 6.74
C ILE A 162 8.05 19.49 7.74
N SER A 163 8.71 18.39 7.36
CA SER A 163 9.71 17.72 8.20
C SER A 163 11.09 18.40 8.23
N ARG A 164 11.26 19.57 7.62
CA ARG A 164 12.52 20.31 7.76
C ARG A 164 12.63 20.92 9.16
N PRO A 165 13.79 20.86 9.82
CA PRO A 165 14.03 21.66 11.01
C PRO A 165 13.86 23.14 10.65
N VAL A 166 13.17 23.91 11.50
CA VAL A 166 13.22 25.37 11.41
C VAL A 166 14.61 25.75 11.92
N ALA A 167 15.38 26.44 11.08
CA ALA A 167 16.71 26.95 11.44
C ALA A 167 16.59 28.07 12.48
#